data_AF-A0A7X8A6K5-F1
#
_entry.id   AF-A0A7X8A6K5-F1
#
_cell.length_a   1.000
_cell.length_b   1.000
_cell.length_c   1.000
_cell.angle_alpha   90.00
_cell.angle_beta   90.00
_cell.angle_gamma   90.00
#
_symmetry.space_group_name_H-M   'P 1'
#
loop_
_entity.id
_entity.type
_entity.pdbx_description
1 polymer ?
#
loop_
_entity_poly.entity_id
_entity_poly.type
_entity_poly.pdbx_seq_one_letter_code
_entity_poly.pdbx_strand_id
1 'polypeptide(L)' 'MPILQFKGKNIIWNHHLAVSFHTLDEVSELHYQPEKANGNMIIEGDNLLALKALLPQFAVKIKCIYIDSPCT' A
#
# COMPACT_ATOMS: atom_id res chain seq x y z
N MET A 1 -20.09 21.33 9.36
CA MET A 1 -19.26 20.72 8.29
C MET A 1 -20.17 19.92 7.38
N PRO A 2 -20.12 20.12 6.05
CA PRO A 2 -20.81 19.24 5.13
C PRO A 2 -20.23 17.82 5.18
N ILE A 3 -21.08 16.79 4.99
CA ILE A 3 -20.68 15.37 5.02
C ILE A 3 -21.13 14.70 3.73
N LEU A 4 -20.20 14.09 3.00
CA LEU A 4 -20.52 13.28 1.82
C LEU A 4 -21.08 11.91 2.25
N GLN A 5 -22.28 11.58 1.79
CA GLN A 5 -22.96 10.31 2.04
C GLN A 5 -23.12 9.55 0.71
N PHE A 6 -22.78 8.26 0.71
CA PHE A 6 -22.94 7.38 -0.45
C PHE A 6 -23.25 5.95 0.01
N LYS A 7 -23.89 5.17 -0.86
CA LYS A 7 -24.28 3.78 -0.58
C LYS A 7 -23.04 2.93 -0.32
N GLY A 8 -23.03 2.17 0.78
CA GLY A 8 -21.92 1.28 1.14
C GLY A 8 -20.76 1.95 1.92
N LYS A 9 -20.85 3.27 2.21
CA LYS A 9 -19.84 3.99 3.00
C LYS A 9 -19.48 3.28 4.31
N ASN A 10 -20.48 2.81 5.06
CA ASN A 10 -20.27 2.14 6.35
C ASN A 10 -19.53 0.79 6.22
N ILE A 11 -19.67 0.12 5.08
CA ILE A 11 -19.03 -1.18 4.81
C ILE A 11 -17.55 -0.96 4.52
N ILE A 12 -17.24 0.05 3.71
CA ILE A 12 -15.87 0.36 3.29
C ILE A 12 -15.07 0.98 4.44
N TRP A 13 -15.71 1.76 5.30
CA TRP A 13 -15.05 2.50 6.39
C TRP A 13 -14.16 1.60 7.26
N ASN A 14 -14.64 0.40 7.60
CA ASN A 14 -13.92 -0.54 8.45
C ASN A 14 -13.26 -1.69 7.67
N HIS A 15 -13.29 -1.67 6.34
CA HIS A 15 -12.72 -2.77 5.53
C HIS A 15 -11.23 -3.00 5.85
N HIS A 16 -10.48 -1.92 6.05
CA HIS A 16 -9.05 -2.01 6.39
C HIS A 16 -8.79 -2.74 7.71
N LEU A 17 -9.76 -2.84 8.64
CA LEU A 17 -9.63 -3.59 9.88
C LEU A 17 -9.75 -5.10 9.68
N ALA A 18 -10.47 -5.53 8.64
CA ALA A 18 -10.66 -6.94 8.30
C ALA A 18 -9.47 -7.55 7.52
N VAL A 19 -8.65 -6.71 6.89
CA VAL A 19 -7.45 -7.15 6.16
C VAL A 19 -6.33 -7.48 7.15
N SER A 20 -5.74 -8.67 7.09
CA SER A 20 -4.61 -9.04 7.95
C SER A 20 -3.33 -8.29 7.60
N PHE A 21 -2.42 -8.17 8.57
CA PHE A 21 -1.04 -7.74 8.30
C PHE A 21 -0.25 -8.85 7.63
N HIS A 22 0.64 -8.47 6.73
CA HIS A 22 1.51 -9.38 5.99
C HIS A 22 2.96 -8.90 6.08
N THR A 23 3.89 -9.84 6.03
CA THR A 23 5.32 -9.56 5.89
C THR A 23 5.65 -9.30 4.42
N LEU A 24 6.77 -8.62 4.18
CA LEU A 24 7.35 -8.53 2.84
C LEU A 24 8.39 -9.65 2.73
N ASP A 25 8.21 -10.52 1.75
CA ASP A 25 9.14 -11.60 1.45
C ASP A 25 10.00 -11.18 0.26
N GLU A 26 11.32 -11.26 0.40
CA GLU A 26 12.24 -10.96 -0.69
C GLU A 26 12.30 -12.13 -1.67
N VAL A 27 12.16 -11.83 -2.96
CA VAL A 27 12.25 -12.80 -4.05
C VAL A 27 13.54 -12.54 -4.81
N SER A 28 14.63 -13.16 -4.36
CA SER A 28 15.98 -12.92 -4.90
C SER A 28 16.10 -13.16 -6.40
N GLU A 29 15.26 -14.02 -6.97
CA GLU A 29 15.21 -14.33 -8.41
C GLU A 29 14.77 -13.13 -9.27
N LEU A 30 14.03 -12.18 -8.69
CA LEU A 30 13.55 -10.97 -9.37
C LEU A 30 14.47 -9.77 -9.16
N HIS A 31 15.55 -9.92 -8.39
CA HIS A 31 16.47 -8.82 -8.13
C HIS A 31 17.24 -8.45 -9.40
N TYR A 32 17.29 -7.15 -9.69
CA TYR A 32 18.07 -6.61 -10.80
C TYR A 32 19.04 -5.55 -10.27
N GLN A 33 20.34 -5.84 -10.33
CA GLN A 33 21.43 -4.95 -9.87
C GLN A 33 21.22 -4.47 -8.41
N PRO A 34 21.22 -5.38 -7.42
CA PRO A 34 20.92 -5.06 -6.02
C PRO A 34 21.85 -3.99 -5.44
N GLU A 35 23.10 -3.93 -5.89
CA GLU A 35 24.07 -2.90 -5.49
C GLU A 35 23.66 -1.47 -5.88
N LYS A 36 22.76 -1.32 -6.86
CA LYS A 36 22.23 -0.02 -7.33
C LYS A 36 20.84 0.31 -6.81
N ALA A 37 20.19 -0.61 -6.08
CA ALA A 37 18.82 -0.43 -5.64
C ALA A 37 18.64 0.82 -4.76
N ASN A 38 19.67 1.17 -3.95
CA ASN A 38 19.68 2.37 -3.10
C ASN A 38 18.41 2.54 -2.24
N GLY A 39 17.87 1.42 -1.73
CA GLY A 39 16.64 1.40 -0.93
C GLY A 39 15.34 1.52 -1.74
N ASN A 40 15.39 1.54 -3.07
CA ASN A 40 14.20 1.43 -3.91
C ASN A 40 13.64 0.01 -3.84
N MET A 41 12.31 -0.09 -3.78
CA MET A 41 11.59 -1.35 -3.66
C MET A 41 10.51 -1.43 -4.74
N ILE A 42 10.32 -2.62 -5.30
CA ILE A 42 9.15 -2.97 -6.12
C ILE A 42 8.44 -4.07 -5.34
N ILE A 43 7.14 -3.87 -5.10
CA ILE A 43 6.33 -4.79 -4.29
C ILE A 43 5.22 -5.30 -5.19
N GLU A 44 5.15 -6.62 -5.32
CA GLU A 44 4.06 -7.30 -6.02
C GLU A 44 2.96 -7.68 -5.02
N GLY A 45 1.71 -7.37 -5.36
CA GLY A 45 0.55 -7.73 -4.56
C GLY A 45 -0.59 -6.71 -4.61
N ASP A 46 -1.64 -7.00 -3.84
CA ASP A 46 -2.74 -6.05 -3.62
C ASP A 46 -2.23 -4.80 -2.88
N ASN A 47 -2.69 -3.63 -3.33
CA ASN A 47 -2.18 -2.35 -2.82
C ASN A 47 -2.53 -2.11 -1.34
N LEU A 48 -3.71 -2.54 -0.88
CA LEU A 48 -4.13 -2.36 0.50
C LEU A 48 -3.29 -3.26 1.42
N LEU A 49 -3.00 -4.48 0.98
CA LEU A 49 -2.12 -5.41 1.68
C LEU A 49 -0.69 -4.86 1.79
N ALA A 50 -0.12 -4.41 0.66
CA ALA A 50 1.22 -3.86 0.58
C ALA A 50 1.38 -2.60 1.44
N LEU A 51 0.43 -1.67 1.36
CA LEU A 51 0.44 -0.46 2.19
C LEU A 51 0.38 -0.78 3.68
N LYS A 52 -0.41 -1.79 4.10
CA LYS A 52 -0.43 -2.24 5.50
C LYS A 52 0.90 -2.84 5.95
N ALA A 53 1.57 -3.62 5.10
CA ALA A 53 2.89 -4.17 5.40
C ALA A 53 3.96 -3.06 5.56
N LEU A 54 3.83 -1.95 4.83
CA LEU A 54 4.77 -0.83 4.88
C LEU A 54 4.58 0.11 6.09
N LEU A 55 3.43 0.08 6.77
CA LEU A 55 3.11 0.98 7.88
C LEU A 55 4.20 1.07 8.96
N PRO A 56 4.77 -0.04 9.48
CA PRO A 56 5.74 0.03 10.58
C PRO A 56 7.01 0.81 10.22
N GLN A 57 7.39 0.83 8.94
CA GLN A 57 8.66 1.40 8.50
C GLN A 57 8.51 2.78 7.87
N PHE A 58 7.42 3.02 7.12
CA PHE A 58 7.26 4.17 6.24
C PHE A 58 6.15 5.15 6.67
N ALA A 59 5.41 4.86 7.75
CA ALA A 59 4.40 5.79 8.26
C ALA A 59 5.00 7.18 8.52
N VAL A 60 4.35 8.22 7.98
CA VAL A 60 4.75 9.64 8.12
C VAL A 60 6.12 9.97 7.49
N LYS A 61 6.71 9.07 6.69
CA LYS A 61 8.00 9.30 6.01
C LYS A 61 7.89 9.54 4.50
N ILE A 62 6.70 9.35 3.92
CA ILE A 62 6.48 9.50 2.48
C ILE A 62 6.29 10.98 2.12
N LYS A 63 7.15 11.49 1.23
CA LYS A 63 7.10 12.89 0.77
C LYS A 63 6.03 13.14 -0.29
N CYS A 64 5.81 12.17 -1.19
CA CYS A 64 4.90 12.31 -2.31
C CYS A 64 4.31 10.93 -2.65
N ILE A 65 3.04 10.92 -3.02
CA ILE A 65 2.33 9.73 -3.53
C ILE A 65 1.75 10.11 -4.88
N TYR A 66 2.05 9.29 -5.90
CA TYR A 66 1.45 9.38 -7.22
C TYR A 66 0.66 8.10 -7.47
N ILE A 67 -0.61 8.25 -7.85
CA ILE A 67 -1.50 7.13 -8.18
C ILE A 67 -2.26 7.45 -9.47
N ASP A 68 -2.33 6.45 -10.35
CA ASP A 68 -3.16 6.47 -11.55
C ASP A 68 -4.23 5.39 -11.39
N SER A 69 -5.25 5.71 -10.59
CA SER A 69 -6.33 4.76 -10.26
C SER A 69 -7.36 4.70 -11.39
N PRO A 70 -8.12 3.60 -11.53
CA PRO A 70 -9.16 3.49 -12.56
C PRO A 70 -10.18 4.64 -12.47
N CYS A 71 -10.53 5.21 -13.63
CA CYS A 71 -11.51 6.30 -13.74
C CYS A 71 -12.97 5.82 -13.77
N THR A 72 -13.21 4.51 -13.70
CA THR A 72 -14.51 3.85 -13.88
C THR A 72 -15.36 3.87 -12.62
#